data_AF-A0AA35YVH9-F1
#
_entry.id   AF-A0AA35YVH9-F1
#
_cell.length_a   1.000
_cell.length_b   1.000
_cell.length_c   1.000
_cell.angle_alpha   90.00
_cell.angle_beta   90.00
_cell.angle_gamma   90.00
#
_symmetry.space_group_name_H-M   'P 1'
#
loop_
_entity.id
_entity.type
_entity.pdbx_description
1 polymer ?
#
loop_
_entity_poly.entity_id
_entity_poly.type
_entity_poly.pdbx_seq_one_letter_code
_entity_poly.pdbx_strand_id
1 'polypeptide(L)'
;MMIKYFFKYISKGTDRVRYIIQKDVGVNDVGPSNTVNEQLDVICQEKQRIDEIKMHLDGRYICPHEAAWRIFDFPIHHRNPMVQVLLVHEENSQSILFKEDTTIIQVLRNPAATRTTLLAWFESNAKDPTGHEHTYIEYPKY
;
A
#
# COMPACT_ATOMS: atom_id res chain seq x y z
N MET A 1 20.50 -24.17 -17.17
CA MET A 1 20.85 -24.16 -15.72
C MET A 1 21.50 -22.86 -15.24
N MET A 2 22.22 -22.08 -16.07
CA MET A 2 22.93 -20.85 -15.64
C MET A 2 22.00 -19.62 -15.44
N ILE A 3 20.97 -19.49 -16.27
CA ILE A 3 20.04 -18.33 -16.24
C ILE A 3 19.20 -18.25 -14.95
N LYS A 4 18.90 -19.40 -14.32
CA LYS A 4 18.14 -19.49 -13.07
C LYS A 4 18.90 -18.85 -11.91
N TYR A 5 20.23 -19.00 -11.89
CA TYR A 5 21.07 -18.38 -10.86
C TYR A 5 21.24 -16.89 -11.14
N PHE A 6 21.41 -16.50 -12.41
CA PHE A 6 21.56 -15.10 -12.78
C PHE A 6 20.37 -14.24 -12.33
N PHE A 7 19.14 -14.64 -12.64
CA PHE A 7 17.94 -13.93 -12.17
C PHE A 7 17.82 -13.94 -10.65
N LYS A 8 18.15 -15.05 -9.98
CA LYS A 8 18.11 -15.15 -8.51
C LYS A 8 19.04 -14.14 -7.84
N TYR A 9 20.18 -13.80 -8.42
CA TYR A 9 21.13 -12.84 -7.85
C TYR A 9 20.86 -11.39 -8.24
N ILE A 10 20.19 -11.15 -9.38
CA ILE A 10 19.74 -9.81 -9.78
C ILE A 10 18.50 -9.38 -8.98
N SER A 11 17.58 -10.29 -8.70
CA SER A 11 16.36 -9.99 -7.93
C SER A 11 16.49 -10.25 -6.42
N LYS A 12 17.58 -10.88 -5.96
CA LYS A 12 17.98 -10.89 -4.53
C LYS A 12 18.73 -9.60 -4.16
N GLY A 13 18.14 -8.45 -4.45
CA GLY A 13 18.49 -7.18 -3.82
C GLY A 13 17.34 -6.74 -2.92
N THR A 14 17.55 -5.73 -2.08
CA THR A 14 16.42 -4.96 -1.54
C THR A 14 15.72 -4.30 -2.71
N ASP A 15 14.67 -4.95 -3.19
CA ASP A 15 13.80 -4.50 -4.29
C ASP A 15 13.03 -3.22 -3.93
N ARG A 16 13.18 -2.74 -2.69
CA ARG A 16 12.61 -1.52 -2.17
C ARG A 16 13.70 -0.49 -1.95
N VAL A 17 13.50 0.70 -2.48
CA VAL A 17 14.34 1.87 -2.27
C VAL A 17 13.51 2.92 -1.56
N ARG A 18 14.05 3.45 -0.46
CA ARG A 18 13.47 4.58 0.27
C ARG A 18 14.12 5.86 -0.23
N TYR A 19 13.31 6.80 -0.71
CA TYR A 19 13.76 8.14 -1.10
C TYR A 19 13.31 9.16 -0.06
N ILE A 20 14.20 10.10 0.27
CA ILE A 20 13.89 11.30 1.06
C ILE A 20 13.81 12.46 0.08
N ILE A 21 12.63 13.07 -0.05
CA ILE A 21 12.41 14.20 -0.93
C ILE A 21 12.71 15.48 -0.13
N GLN A 22 13.90 16.04 -0.30
CA GLN A 22 14.21 17.34 0.27
C GLN A 22 13.63 18.44 -0.63
N LYS A 23 12.62 19.16 -0.15
CA LYS A 23 12.16 20.38 -0.81
C LYS A 23 13.20 21.47 -0.49
N ASP A 24 13.78 22.07 -1.52
CA ASP A 24 14.64 23.24 -1.33
C ASP A 24 13.77 24.38 -0.78
N VAL A 25 14.06 24.81 0.44
CA VAL A 25 13.43 26.00 1.01
C VAL A 25 14.09 27.16 0.30
N GLY A 26 13.51 27.54 -0.85
CA GLY A 26 13.95 28.70 -1.60
C GLY A 26 14.02 29.90 -0.67
N VAL A 27 15.24 30.37 -0.41
CA VAL A 27 15.53 31.71 0.12
C VAL A 27 15.10 32.70 -0.96
N ASN A 28 13.80 32.96 -1.08
CA ASN A 28 13.25 33.94 -2.01
C ASN A 28 12.24 34.88 -1.32
N ASP A 29 12.51 35.25 -0.07
CA ASP A 29 11.92 36.44 0.55
C ASP A 29 12.94 37.10 1.49
N VAL A 30 14.05 37.56 0.92
CA VAL A 30 14.87 38.60 1.55
C VAL A 30 15.05 39.72 0.54
N GLY A 31 14.04 40.59 0.44
CA GLY A 31 14.29 41.96 0.00
C GLY A 31 15.15 42.67 1.05
N PRO A 32 16.12 43.52 0.68
CA PRO A 32 16.97 44.17 1.65
C PRO A 32 16.17 45.29 2.30
N SER A 33 15.72 45.10 3.55
CA SER A 33 15.28 46.21 4.37
C SER A 33 16.16 46.29 5.61
N ASN A 34 17.13 47.18 5.53
CA ASN A 34 17.85 47.71 6.68
C ASN A 34 16.84 48.31 7.67
N THR A 35 16.81 47.81 8.90
CA THR A 35 16.75 48.66 10.11
C THR A 35 17.07 47.81 11.32
N VAL A 36 18.12 48.23 12.03
CA VAL A 36 18.48 47.80 13.38
C VAL A 36 17.30 48.04 14.32
N ASN A 37 17.01 47.11 15.24
CA ASN A 37 16.83 47.34 16.68
C ASN A 37 16.19 46.11 17.38
N GLU A 38 16.79 45.75 18.52
CA GLU A 38 16.41 44.68 19.43
C GLU A 38 15.03 44.94 20.08
N GLN A 39 14.12 43.95 20.07
CA GLN A 39 13.11 43.69 21.11
C GLN A 39 12.26 42.44 20.81
N LEU A 40 12.64 41.34 21.48
CA LEU A 40 11.83 40.40 22.26
C LEU A 40 10.52 39.80 21.67
N ASP A 41 10.59 38.48 21.46
CA ASP A 41 9.58 37.44 21.70
C ASP A 41 8.15 37.64 21.15
N VAL A 42 7.82 36.87 20.10
CA VAL A 42 6.52 36.14 19.89
C VAL A 42 6.31 35.69 18.42
N ILE A 43 7.10 36.15 17.44
CA ILE A 43 6.82 35.86 16.01
C ILE A 43 7.99 35.17 15.30
N CYS A 44 8.38 33.97 15.74
CA CYS A 44 9.29 33.08 14.98
C CYS A 44 8.92 31.60 15.15
N GLN A 45 7.63 31.29 15.31
CA GLN A 45 7.14 29.91 15.40
C GLN A 45 6.30 29.48 14.19
N GLU A 46 6.51 30.08 13.02
CA GLU A 46 6.30 29.35 11.77
C GLU A 46 7.55 28.53 11.45
N LYS A 47 7.91 27.64 12.39
CA LYS A 47 8.69 26.46 12.05
C LYS A 47 7.82 25.73 11.02
N GLN A 48 8.10 25.94 9.73
CA GLN A 48 7.40 25.30 8.62
C GLN A 48 7.03 23.89 9.06
N ARG A 49 5.74 23.59 9.13
CA ARG A 49 5.26 22.28 9.56
C ARG A 49 5.77 21.27 8.54
N ILE A 50 6.93 20.67 8.81
CA ILE A 50 7.54 19.65 7.96
C ILE A 50 6.61 18.45 8.05
N ASP A 51 5.93 18.18 6.94
CA ASP A 51 5.09 17.01 6.78
C ASP A 51 6.02 15.83 6.47
N GLU A 52 6.45 15.11 7.52
CA GLU A 52 7.34 13.96 7.39
C GLU A 52 6.78 12.96 6.37
N ILE A 53 5.47 12.75 6.31
CA ILE A 53 4.85 11.77 5.42
C ILE A 53 5.07 12.15 3.96
N LYS A 54 4.88 13.43 3.60
CA LYS A 54 5.13 13.92 2.23
C LYS A 54 6.61 13.90 1.84
N MET A 55 7.50 13.81 2.81
CA MET A 55 8.94 13.80 2.59
C MET A 55 9.49 12.39 2.29
N HIS A 56 8.65 11.35 2.39
CA HIS A 56 9.06 9.95 2.19
C HIS A 56 8.34 9.32 0.99
N LEU A 57 9.11 8.69 0.10
CA LEU A 57 8.59 7.84 -0.97
C LEU A 57 9.19 6.43 -0.82
N ASP A 58 8.32 5.42 -0.65
CA ASP A 58 8.69 4.01 -0.72
C ASP A 58 8.43 3.53 -2.16
N GLY A 59 9.50 3.17 -2.86
CA GLY A 59 9.44 2.72 -4.25
C GLY A 59 9.96 1.30 -4.39
N ARG A 60 9.34 0.51 -5.27
CA ARG A 60 9.85 -0.81 -5.67
C ARG A 60 10.48 -0.71 -7.05
N TYR A 61 11.71 -1.18 -7.22
CA TYR A 61 12.30 -1.28 -8.56
C TYR A 61 11.65 -2.44 -9.32
N ILE A 62 11.39 -2.25 -10.62
CA ILE A 62 10.93 -3.31 -11.51
C ILE A 62 11.82 -3.24 -12.74
N CYS A 63 12.44 -4.36 -13.11
CA CYS A 63 13.33 -4.35 -14.26
C CYS A 63 12.53 -4.07 -15.56
N PRO A 64 13.12 -3.39 -16.57
CA PRO A 64 12.40 -3.01 -17.79
C PRO A 64 11.71 -4.19 -18.49
N HIS A 65 12.34 -5.37 -18.47
CA HIS A 65 11.80 -6.59 -19.05
C HIS A 65 10.55 -7.10 -18.31
N GLU A 66 10.56 -7.07 -16.97
CA GLU A 66 9.38 -7.43 -16.16
C GLU A 66 8.26 -6.39 -16.32
N ALA A 67 8.61 -5.10 -16.40
CA ALA A 67 7.65 -4.03 -16.66
C ALA A 67 6.97 -4.22 -18.02
N ALA A 68 7.73 -4.47 -19.09
CA ALA A 68 7.17 -4.79 -20.40
C ALA A 68 6.26 -6.04 -20.35
N TRP A 69 6.67 -7.08 -19.64
CA TRP A 69 5.86 -8.30 -19.47
C TRP A 69 4.51 -8.02 -18.80
N ARG A 70 4.51 -7.17 -17.76
CA ARG A 70 3.29 -6.71 -17.08
C ARG A 70 2.42 -5.81 -17.97
N ILE A 71 3.04 -4.88 -18.73
CA ILE A 71 2.32 -3.96 -19.63
C ILE A 71 1.59 -4.73 -20.74
N PHE A 72 2.21 -5.78 -21.28
CA PHE A 72 1.61 -6.62 -22.32
C PHE A 72 0.74 -7.76 -21.77
N ASP A 73 0.50 -7.80 -20.45
CA ASP A 73 -0.29 -8.82 -19.75
C ASP A 73 0.12 -10.28 -20.07
N PHE A 74 1.42 -10.49 -20.28
CA PHE A 74 1.92 -11.84 -20.50
C PHE A 74 1.94 -12.61 -19.17
N PRO A 75 1.69 -13.94 -19.18
CA PRO A 75 1.75 -14.74 -17.97
C PRO A 75 3.18 -14.75 -17.39
N ILE A 76 3.36 -14.15 -16.21
CA ILE A 76 4.67 -14.04 -15.53
C ILE A 76 4.95 -15.27 -14.66
N HIS A 77 3.90 -15.81 -14.04
CA HIS A 77 4.01 -16.89 -13.08
C HIS A 77 2.95 -17.95 -13.37
N HIS A 78 3.40 -19.15 -13.71
CA HIS A 78 2.59 -20.35 -13.65
C HIS A 78 3.02 -21.15 -12.42
N ARG A 79 2.11 -21.36 -11.46
CA ARG A 79 2.34 -22.25 -10.33
C ARG A 79 1.71 -23.61 -10.64
N ASN A 80 2.50 -24.67 -10.54
CA ASN A 80 2.01 -26.04 -10.57
C ASN A 80 2.50 -26.75 -9.29
N PRO A 81 1.62 -27.07 -8.33
CA PRO A 81 0.17 -26.88 -8.35
C PRO A 81 -0.25 -25.40 -8.20
N MET A 82 -1.50 -25.08 -8.59
CA MET A 82 -2.10 -23.78 -8.35
C MET A 82 -2.23 -23.55 -6.83
N VAL A 83 -1.72 -22.43 -6.32
CA VAL A 83 -1.78 -22.09 -4.89
C VAL A 83 -2.55 -20.80 -4.71
N GLN A 84 -3.71 -20.88 -4.06
CA GLN A 84 -4.51 -19.75 -3.63
C GLN A 84 -4.27 -19.46 -2.15
N VAL A 85 -3.95 -18.21 -1.82
CA VAL A 85 -3.80 -17.78 -0.43
C VAL A 85 -5.16 -17.35 0.08
N LEU A 86 -5.58 -17.90 1.22
CA LEU A 86 -6.80 -17.54 1.92
C LEU A 86 -6.47 -16.63 3.10
N LEU A 87 -7.26 -15.59 3.29
CA LEU A 87 -7.13 -14.65 4.40
C LEU A 87 -7.77 -15.26 5.65
N VAL A 88 -6.98 -16.03 6.40
CA VAL A 88 -7.37 -16.62 7.69
C VAL A 88 -6.91 -15.69 8.81
N HIS A 89 -7.85 -15.34 9.68
CA HIS A 89 -7.63 -14.46 10.82
C HIS A 89 -8.23 -15.11 12.06
N GLU A 90 -7.71 -14.74 13.24
CA GLU A 90 -8.38 -14.98 14.51
C GLU A 90 -9.72 -14.23 14.57
N GLU A 91 -10.60 -14.66 15.47
CA GLU A 91 -11.89 -14.01 15.67
C GLU A 91 -11.69 -12.52 16.00
N ASN A 92 -12.45 -11.66 15.32
CA ASN A 92 -12.38 -10.19 15.44
C ASN A 92 -11.01 -9.55 15.16
N SER A 93 -10.08 -10.27 14.53
CA SER A 93 -8.73 -9.78 14.19
C SER A 93 -8.55 -9.59 12.68
N GLN A 94 -9.65 -9.30 11.98
CA GLN A 94 -9.63 -8.98 10.55
C GLN A 94 -9.06 -7.57 10.32
N SER A 95 -8.25 -7.42 9.28
CA SER A 95 -7.75 -6.11 8.87
C SER A 95 -8.84 -5.31 8.16
N ILE A 96 -8.99 -4.04 8.54
CA ILE A 96 -9.99 -3.13 7.96
C ILE A 96 -9.25 -2.04 7.18
N LEU A 97 -9.60 -1.87 5.91
CA LEU A 97 -9.12 -0.77 5.07
C LEU A 97 -10.16 0.37 5.07
N PHE A 98 -9.72 1.59 5.39
CA PHE A 98 -10.56 2.78 5.37
C PHE A 98 -9.84 3.93 4.66
N LYS A 99 -10.61 4.88 4.14
CA LYS A 99 -10.06 6.08 3.49
C LYS A 99 -9.70 7.13 4.55
N GLU A 100 -8.75 8.00 4.23
CA GLU A 100 -8.31 9.08 5.11
C GLU A 100 -9.46 10.00 5.56
N ASP A 101 -10.44 10.23 4.68
CA ASP A 101 -11.61 11.07 4.98
C ASP A 101 -12.67 10.38 5.86
N THR A 102 -12.46 9.10 6.23
CA THR A 102 -13.46 8.31 6.96
C THR A 102 -13.24 8.42 8.47
N THR A 103 -14.27 8.81 9.21
CA THR A 103 -14.21 8.82 10.67
C THR A 103 -14.28 7.39 11.24
N ILE A 104 -13.57 7.11 12.34
CA ILE A 104 -13.57 5.80 13.01
C ILE A 104 -15.00 5.31 13.30
N ILE A 105 -15.89 6.19 13.75
CA ILE A 105 -17.30 5.85 14.04
C ILE A 105 -18.01 5.31 12.80
N GLN A 106 -17.75 5.89 11.63
CA GLN A 106 -18.34 5.43 10.37
C GLN A 106 -17.78 4.08 9.94
N VAL A 107 -16.49 3.83 10.18
CA VAL A 107 -15.86 2.53 9.94
C VAL A 107 -16.48 1.45 10.84
N LEU A 108 -16.62 1.72 12.14
CA LEU A 108 -17.21 0.79 13.10
C LEU A 108 -18.70 0.52 12.84
N ARG A 109 -19.44 1.50 12.31
CA ARG A 109 -20.84 1.33 11.92
C ARG A 109 -21.02 0.54 10.62
N ASN A 110 -19.98 0.34 9.84
CA ASN A 110 -20.06 -0.40 8.59
C ASN A 110 -19.89 -1.90 8.84
N PRO A 111 -20.96 -2.71 8.75
CA PRO A 111 -20.87 -4.16 8.97
C PRO A 111 -20.02 -4.87 7.89
N ALA A 112 -19.87 -4.26 6.71
CA ALA A 112 -19.04 -4.81 5.64
C ALA A 112 -17.53 -4.58 5.88
N ALA A 113 -17.15 -3.68 6.81
CA ALA A 113 -15.75 -3.36 7.07
C ALA A 113 -14.97 -4.55 7.63
N THR A 114 -15.62 -5.40 8.44
CA THR A 114 -15.01 -6.58 9.07
C THR A 114 -15.14 -7.84 8.22
N ARG A 115 -15.96 -7.79 7.15
CA ARG A 115 -16.30 -9.00 6.38
C ARG A 115 -15.21 -9.29 5.34
N THR A 116 -14.47 -10.38 5.54
CA THR A 116 -13.50 -10.88 4.55
C THR A 116 -14.19 -11.77 3.53
N THR A 117 -13.57 -11.93 2.36
CA THR A 117 -14.06 -12.82 1.29
C THR A 117 -14.21 -14.26 1.77
N LEU A 118 -13.32 -14.76 2.63
CA LEU A 118 -13.39 -16.10 3.19
C LEU A 118 -14.58 -16.28 4.14
N LEU A 119 -14.85 -15.30 5.01
CA LEU A 119 -16.01 -15.33 5.90
C LEU A 119 -17.31 -15.27 5.10
N ALA A 120 -17.37 -14.39 4.09
CA ALA A 120 -18.53 -14.29 3.21
C ALA A 120 -18.80 -15.62 2.48
N TRP A 121 -17.75 -16.31 2.05
CA TRP A 121 -17.86 -17.64 1.42
C TRP A 121 -18.42 -18.69 2.39
N PHE A 122 -17.91 -18.74 3.63
CA PHE A 122 -18.44 -19.65 4.65
C PHE A 122 -19.90 -19.35 5.00
N GLU A 123 -20.26 -18.09 5.20
CA GLU A 123 -21.64 -17.66 5.47
C GLU A 123 -22.59 -18.06 4.34
N SER A 124 -22.15 -17.94 3.08
CA SER A 124 -22.95 -18.26 1.91
C SER A 124 -23.12 -19.77 1.76
N ASN A 125 -22.05 -20.55 1.91
CA ASN A 125 -22.12 -22.02 1.92
C ASN A 125 -22.97 -22.59 3.06
N ALA A 126 -23.06 -21.90 4.19
CA ALA A 126 -23.95 -22.31 5.28
C ALA A 126 -25.44 -22.12 4.93
N LYS A 127 -25.77 -21.20 4.02
CA LYS A 127 -27.15 -20.84 3.65
C LYS A 127 -27.62 -21.53 2.36
N ASP A 128 -26.72 -21.68 1.40
CA ASP A 128 -27.03 -22.18 0.07
C ASP A 128 -26.19 -23.43 -0.26
N PRO A 129 -26.83 -24.62 -0.35
CA PRO A 129 -26.17 -25.86 -0.74
C PRO A 129 -25.61 -25.86 -2.17
N THR A 130 -26.14 -25.03 -3.08
CA THR A 130 -25.63 -24.99 -4.47
C THR A 130 -24.19 -24.50 -4.54
N GLY A 131 -23.79 -23.71 -3.55
CA GLY A 131 -22.42 -23.21 -3.40
C GLY A 131 -21.37 -24.29 -3.12
N HIS A 132 -21.76 -25.48 -2.68
CA HIS A 132 -20.84 -26.55 -2.28
C HIS A 132 -20.11 -27.18 -3.48
N GLU A 133 -20.64 -27.02 -4.68
CA GLU A 133 -20.03 -27.52 -5.91
C GLU A 133 -18.89 -26.62 -6.42
N HIS A 134 -18.78 -25.38 -5.90
CA HIS A 134 -17.82 -24.39 -6.36
C HIS A 134 -16.62 -24.25 -5.42
N THR A 135 -15.42 -24.20 -6.00
CA THR A 135 -14.23 -23.86 -5.23
C THR A 135 -14.25 -22.39 -4.82
N TYR A 136 -13.47 -22.01 -3.80
CA TYR A 136 -13.37 -20.63 -3.32
C TYR A 136 -13.05 -19.61 -4.43
N ILE A 137 -12.31 -20.01 -5.48
CA ILE A 137 -11.92 -19.14 -6.59
C ILE A 137 -13.07 -18.99 -7.62
N GLU A 138 -13.88 -20.02 -7.77
CA GLU A 138 -14.98 -20.05 -8.73
C GLU A 138 -16.24 -19.42 -8.15
N TYR A 139 -16.40 -19.46 -6.83
CA TYR A 139 -17.58 -18.97 -6.13
C TYR A 139 -18.00 -17.53 -6.49
N PRO A 140 -17.08 -16.54 -6.60
CA PRO A 140 -17.49 -15.18 -6.96
C PRO A 140 -17.88 -15.00 -8.43
N LYS A 141 -17.62 -16.00 -9.27
CA LYS A 141 -17.97 -15.99 -10.70
C LYS A 141 -19.33 -16.66 -10.98
N TYR A 142 -19.79 -17.46 -10.02
CA TYR A 142 -21.12 -18.05 -9.98
C TYR A 142 -22.11 -17.01 -9.47
#